data_AF-S7PDY9-F1
#
_entry.id   AF-S7PDY9-F1
#
_cell.length_a   1.000
_cell.length_b   1.000
_cell.length_c   1.000
_cell.angle_alpha   90.00
_cell.angle_beta   90.00
_cell.angle_gamma   90.00
#
_symmetry.space_group_name_H-M   'P 1'
#
loop_
_entity.id
_entity.type
_entity.pdbx_description
1 polymer ?
#
loop_
_entity_poly.entity_id
_entity_poly.type
_entity_poly.pdbx_seq_one_letter_code
_entity_poly.pdbx_strand_id
1 'polypeptide(L)'
;MENFLSNFSQSEKGNLCCPFCRCRVSSWTRYHTRRNSLINKELWEIIQKHYPKECKLRASGQELEDTVDDYQPVHLLSKPGELRREYEEEISKVEAERRASEEEETKPVKSAYRNYWQRWRKKKRDRQQKEERDGRTAKK
;
A
#
# COMPACT_ATOMS: atom_id res chain seq x y z
N MET A 1 -13.76 -50.15 7.42
CA MET A 1 -12.63 -49.43 6.77
C MET A 1 -13.17 -48.19 6.06
N GLU A 2 -13.80 -47.30 6.83
CA GLU A 2 -14.31 -46.02 6.31
C GLU A 2 -14.04 -45.03 7.43
N ASN A 3 -12.96 -44.24 7.33
CA ASN A 3 -12.70 -43.03 8.11
C ASN A 3 -11.39 -42.33 7.69
N PHE A 4 -11.03 -42.38 6.39
CA PHE A 4 -9.87 -41.64 5.86
C PHE A 4 -10.27 -40.44 4.98
N LEU A 5 -11.57 -40.15 4.86
CA LEU A 5 -12.09 -39.12 3.93
C LEU A 5 -12.72 -37.91 4.63
N SER A 6 -12.51 -37.71 5.94
CA SER A 6 -13.18 -36.63 6.69
C SER A 6 -12.32 -35.43 7.06
N ASN A 7 -11.12 -35.27 6.49
CA ASN A 7 -10.29 -34.07 6.70
C ASN A 7 -9.79 -33.46 5.39
N PHE A 8 -10.71 -33.25 4.43
CA PHE A 8 -10.52 -32.26 3.37
C PHE A 8 -11.48 -31.11 3.67
N SER A 9 -10.99 -30.14 4.44
CA SER A 9 -11.74 -28.97 4.88
C SER A 9 -12.36 -28.26 3.67
N GLN A 10 -13.65 -27.96 3.80
CA GLN A 10 -14.54 -27.42 2.78
C GLN A 10 -14.30 -25.94 2.45
N SER A 11 -13.08 -25.40 2.52
CA SER A 11 -12.87 -23.95 2.37
C SER A 11 -12.64 -23.44 0.94
N GLU A 12 -12.37 -24.27 -0.08
CA GLU A 12 -12.18 -23.76 -1.46
C GLU A 12 -12.65 -24.76 -2.53
N LYS A 13 -13.98 -24.89 -2.73
CA LYS A 13 -14.56 -25.70 -3.83
C LYS A 13 -14.37 -25.08 -5.23
N GLY A 14 -13.32 -24.28 -5.45
CA GLY A 14 -13.11 -23.52 -6.69
C GLY A 14 -12.01 -24.07 -7.61
N ASN A 15 -10.90 -24.57 -7.06
CA ASN A 15 -9.77 -24.98 -7.89
C ASN A 15 -9.02 -26.18 -7.29
N LEU A 16 -9.31 -27.37 -7.81
CA LEU A 16 -8.52 -28.59 -7.53
C LEU A 16 -7.13 -28.44 -8.15
N CYS A 17 -6.19 -27.86 -7.40
CA CYS A 17 -4.81 -27.61 -7.78
C CYS A 17 -3.84 -28.18 -6.75
N CYS A 18 -2.63 -28.52 -7.18
CA CYS A 18 -1.55 -28.94 -6.28
C CYS A 18 -1.13 -27.77 -5.36
N PRO A 19 -1.02 -27.96 -4.03
CA PRO A 19 -0.63 -26.89 -3.12
C PRO A 19 0.81 -26.38 -3.35
N PHE A 20 1.69 -27.21 -3.89
CA PHE A 20 3.10 -26.87 -4.11
C PHE A 20 3.34 -26.11 -5.43
N CYS A 21 2.78 -26.60 -6.54
CA CYS A 21 3.06 -26.08 -7.88
C CYS A 21 1.85 -25.47 -8.59
N ARG A 22 0.67 -25.46 -7.94
CA ARG A 22 -0.61 -24.94 -8.48
C ARG A 22 -1.09 -25.57 -9.78
N CYS A 23 -0.48 -26.67 -10.25
CA CYS A 23 -0.97 -27.43 -11.38
C CYS A 23 -2.40 -27.96 -11.11
N ARG A 24 -3.29 -27.84 -12.09
CA ARG A 24 -4.68 -28.32 -11.98
C ARG A 24 -4.71 -29.84 -11.99
N VAL A 25 -5.28 -30.45 -10.95
CA VAL A 25 -5.32 -31.90 -10.75
C VAL A 25 -6.72 -32.51 -10.89
N SER A 26 -7.73 -31.71 -11.23
CA SER A 26 -9.14 -32.17 -11.28
C SER A 26 -9.38 -33.44 -12.11
N SER A 27 -8.84 -33.51 -13.33
CA SER A 27 -8.97 -34.69 -14.20
C SER A 27 -8.19 -35.90 -13.66
N TRP A 28 -6.99 -35.66 -13.13
CA TRP A 28 -6.16 -36.68 -12.50
C TRP A 28 -6.88 -37.30 -11.30
N THR A 29 -7.42 -36.48 -10.40
CA THR A 29 -8.20 -36.93 -9.24
C THR A 29 -9.38 -37.80 -9.68
N ARG A 30 -10.21 -37.33 -10.64
CA ARG A 30 -11.35 -38.13 -11.14
C ARG A 30 -10.93 -39.49 -11.70
N TYR A 31 -9.83 -39.53 -12.47
CA TYR A 31 -9.34 -40.75 -13.10
C TYR A 31 -8.87 -41.78 -12.05
N HIS A 32 -8.09 -41.35 -11.06
CA HIS A 32 -7.48 -42.20 -10.04
C HIS A 32 -8.46 -42.58 -8.92
N THR A 33 -9.43 -41.73 -8.59
CA THR A 33 -10.51 -42.07 -7.64
C THR A 33 -11.35 -43.24 -8.16
N ARG A 34 -11.74 -43.22 -9.44
CA ARG A 34 -12.52 -44.33 -10.05
C ARG A 34 -11.77 -45.67 -10.07
N ARG A 35 -10.44 -45.63 -10.07
CA ARG A 35 -9.57 -46.82 -10.13
C ARG A 35 -8.97 -47.19 -8.78
N ASN A 36 -9.33 -46.46 -7.71
CA ASN A 36 -8.77 -46.60 -6.37
C ASN A 36 -7.22 -46.59 -6.37
N SER A 37 -6.62 -45.75 -7.21
CA SER A 37 -5.17 -45.67 -7.43
C SER A 37 -4.60 -44.28 -7.12
N LEU A 38 -5.22 -43.58 -6.17
CA LEU A 38 -4.81 -42.24 -5.75
C LEU A 38 -3.55 -42.28 -4.86
N ILE A 39 -3.36 -43.38 -4.12
CA ILE A 39 -2.22 -43.57 -3.24
C ILE A 39 -1.05 -44.11 -4.05
N ASN A 40 0.10 -43.43 -3.97
CA ASN A 40 1.36 -43.99 -4.46
C ASN A 40 1.79 -45.13 -3.53
N LYS A 41 1.64 -46.38 -3.98
CA LYS A 41 1.92 -47.58 -3.19
C LYS A 41 3.39 -47.75 -2.84
N GLU A 42 4.28 -47.52 -3.81
CA GLU A 42 5.73 -47.65 -3.60
C GLU A 42 6.21 -46.69 -2.52
N LEU A 43 5.77 -45.42 -2.60
CA LEU A 43 6.10 -44.43 -1.59
C LEU A 43 5.51 -44.80 -0.22
N TRP A 44 4.27 -45.30 -0.20
CA TRP A 44 3.61 -45.71 1.03
C TRP A 44 4.35 -46.85 1.74
N GLU A 45 4.82 -47.86 0.99
CA GLU A 45 5.61 -48.98 1.51
C GLU A 45 6.95 -48.51 2.10
N ILE A 46 7.62 -47.57 1.43
CA ILE A 46 8.87 -46.96 1.94
C ILE A 46 8.60 -46.24 3.27
N ILE A 47 7.55 -45.41 3.34
CA ILE A 47 7.19 -44.68 4.56
C ILE A 47 6.90 -45.65 5.70
N GLN A 48 6.11 -46.70 5.46
CA GLN A 48 5.78 -47.70 6.48
C GLN A 48 7.01 -48.47 6.97
N LYS A 49 7.98 -48.73 6.09
CA LYS A 49 9.23 -49.41 6.44
C LYS A 49 10.12 -48.55 7.33
N HIS A 50 10.24 -47.26 7.04
CA HIS A 50 11.13 -46.35 7.76
C HIS A 50 10.49 -45.74 9.01
N TYR A 51 9.17 -45.50 9.01
CA TYR A 51 8.44 -44.82 10.07
C TYR A 51 7.23 -45.63 10.57
N PRO A 52 7.40 -46.90 10.98
CA PRO A 52 6.28 -47.77 11.36
C PRO A 52 5.58 -47.33 12.65
N LYS A 53 6.28 -46.63 13.56
CA LYS A 53 5.69 -46.18 14.84
C LYS A 53 4.77 -45.00 14.61
N GLU A 54 5.21 -44.04 13.83
CA GLU A 54 4.48 -42.84 13.41
C GLU A 54 3.25 -43.21 12.60
N CYS A 55 3.36 -44.17 11.67
CA CYS A 55 2.20 -44.71 10.96
C CYS A 55 1.16 -45.32 11.91
N LYS A 56 1.60 -46.06 12.95
CA LYS A 56 0.69 -46.67 13.94
C LYS A 56 0.03 -45.62 14.82
N LEU A 57 0.78 -44.62 15.29
CA LEU A 57 0.26 -43.51 16.08
C LEU A 57 -0.79 -42.70 15.30
N ARG A 58 -0.50 -42.43 14.02
CA ARG A 58 -1.45 -41.74 13.13
C ARG A 58 -2.69 -42.60 12.86
N ALA A 59 -2.54 -43.91 12.70
CA ALA A 59 -3.65 -44.84 12.52
C ALA A 59 -4.51 -45.01 13.79
N SER A 60 -3.92 -44.87 14.98
CA SER A 60 -4.65 -44.88 16.27
C SER A 60 -5.25 -43.52 16.64
N GLY A 61 -5.02 -42.47 15.83
CA GLY A 61 -5.47 -41.11 16.12
C GLY A 61 -4.74 -40.46 17.30
N GLN A 62 -3.60 -41.02 17.72
CA GLN A 62 -2.75 -40.53 18.80
C GLN A 62 -1.57 -39.73 18.25
N GLU A 63 -1.76 -39.00 17.15
CA GLU A 63 -0.74 -38.10 16.62
C GLU A 63 -0.35 -37.16 17.76
N LEU A 64 0.93 -37.21 18.18
CA LEU A 64 1.50 -36.21 19.07
C LEU A 64 1.19 -34.88 18.41
N GLU A 65 0.46 -34.03 19.13
CA GLU A 65 0.27 -32.62 18.83
C GLU A 65 1.63 -31.94 19.00
N ASP A 66 2.61 -32.35 18.19
CA ASP A 66 3.87 -31.67 17.99
C ASP A 66 3.48 -30.46 17.19
N THR A 67 3.05 -29.45 17.94
CA THR A 67 3.09 -28.02 17.66
C THR A 67 3.73 -27.75 16.31
N VAL A 68 2.93 -27.90 15.24
CA VAL A 68 3.09 -27.03 14.09
C VAL A 68 2.64 -25.71 14.67
N ASP A 69 3.62 -25.03 15.26
CA ASP A 69 3.55 -23.67 15.72
C ASP A 69 2.64 -22.93 14.74
N ASP A 70 1.45 -22.56 15.24
CA ASP A 70 0.52 -21.66 14.58
C ASP A 70 1.24 -20.30 14.52
N TYR A 71 2.31 -20.23 13.73
CA TYR A 71 2.94 -18.98 13.33
C TYR A 71 1.99 -18.37 12.32
N GLN A 72 0.84 -17.92 12.81
CA GLN A 72 0.06 -16.92 12.12
C GLN A 72 1.00 -15.73 11.92
N PRO A 73 1.32 -15.37 10.67
CA PRO A 73 2.05 -14.14 10.42
C PRO A 73 1.27 -13.02 11.11
N VAL A 74 1.91 -12.35 12.07
CA VAL A 74 1.29 -11.22 12.74
C VAL A 74 1.21 -10.09 11.72
N HIS A 75 0.07 -10.00 11.04
CA HIS A 75 -0.24 -8.89 10.15
C HIS A 75 -0.49 -7.65 11.01
N LEU A 76 0.57 -6.85 11.22
CA LEU A 76 0.48 -5.55 11.86
C LEU A 76 -0.24 -4.59 10.91
N LEU A 77 -1.54 -4.41 11.13
CA LEU A 77 -2.33 -3.36 10.47
C LEU A 77 -2.17 -2.05 11.23
N SER A 78 -2.16 -0.93 10.50
CA SER A 78 -2.22 0.41 11.12
C SER A 78 -3.46 0.51 12.01
N LYS A 79 -3.32 1.19 13.15
CA LYS A 79 -4.46 1.44 14.02
C LYS A 79 -5.47 2.34 13.30
N PRO A 80 -6.77 2.23 13.60
CA PRO A 80 -7.77 3.13 13.02
C PRO A 80 -7.37 4.60 13.18
N GLY A 81 -7.22 5.31 12.05
CA GLY A 81 -6.89 6.74 12.02
C GLY A 81 -5.41 7.10 11.94
N GLU A 82 -4.47 6.16 12.05
CA GLU A 82 -3.02 6.46 11.88
C GLU A 82 -2.72 7.03 10.49
N LEU A 83 -3.18 6.33 9.45
CA LEU A 83 -3.03 6.78 8.05
C LEU A 83 -3.68 8.14 7.78
N ARG A 84 -4.78 8.46 8.46
CA ARG A 84 -5.46 9.75 8.31
C ARG A 84 -4.58 10.88 8.85
N ARG A 85 -3.97 10.70 10.02
CA ARG A 85 -3.08 11.69 10.63
C ARG A 85 -1.85 11.94 9.76
N GLU A 86 -1.20 10.87 9.30
CA GLU A 86 -0.04 10.97 8.40
C GLU A 86 -0.38 11.75 7.12
N TYR A 87 -1.55 11.47 6.53
CA TYR A 87 -2.03 12.20 5.36
C TYR A 87 -2.27 13.69 5.66
N GLU A 88 -3.00 14.01 6.73
CA GLU A 88 -3.31 15.39 7.11
C GLU A 88 -2.05 16.21 7.42
N GLU A 89 -1.06 15.60 8.06
CA GLU A 89 0.25 16.19 8.33
C GLU A 89 1.02 16.48 7.03
N GLU A 90 1.06 15.52 6.10
CA GLU A 90 1.75 15.72 4.81
C GLU A 90 1.06 16.79 3.97
N ILE A 91 -0.28 16.82 3.95
CA ILE A 91 -1.04 17.89 3.30
C ILE A 91 -0.69 19.25 3.92
N SER A 92 -0.67 19.36 5.25
CA SER A 92 -0.35 20.61 5.94
C SER A 92 1.05 21.12 5.61
N LYS A 93 2.03 20.20 5.54
CA LYS A 93 3.41 20.48 5.19
C LYS A 93 3.54 20.99 3.75
N VAL A 94 2.95 20.29 2.78
CA VAL A 94 2.97 20.68 1.36
C VAL A 94 2.29 22.04 1.16
N GLU A 95 1.18 22.31 1.86
CA GLU A 95 0.52 23.61 1.79
C GLU A 95 1.33 24.75 2.41
N ALA A 96 2.10 24.48 3.47
CA ALA A 96 3.01 25.44 4.06
C ALA A 96 4.17 25.77 3.12
N GLU A 97 4.77 24.77 2.50
CA GLU A 97 5.84 24.92 1.50
C GLU A 97 5.36 25.73 0.29
N ARG A 98 4.18 25.41 -0.26
CA ARG A 98 3.58 26.17 -1.37
C ARG A 98 3.37 27.64 -0.99
N ARG A 99 2.82 27.92 0.19
CA ARG A 99 2.59 29.30 0.66
C ARG A 99 3.90 30.07 0.83
N ALA A 100 4.92 29.44 1.38
CA ALA A 100 6.24 30.06 1.52
C ALA A 100 6.83 30.42 0.15
N SER A 101 6.78 29.51 -0.82
CA SER A 101 7.24 29.74 -2.19
C SER A 101 6.47 30.88 -2.87
N GLU A 102 5.14 30.90 -2.78
CA GLU A 102 4.31 31.97 -3.34
C GLU A 102 4.60 33.33 -2.69
N GLU A 103 4.89 33.35 -1.39
CA GLU A 103 5.26 34.59 -0.71
C GLU A 103 6.62 35.09 -1.18
N GLU A 104 7.62 34.21 -1.31
CA GLU A 104 8.95 34.54 -1.86
C GLU A 104 8.88 35.07 -3.29
N GLU A 105 8.04 34.49 -4.15
CA GLU A 105 7.84 34.96 -5.52
C GLU A 105 7.05 36.27 -5.59
N THR A 106 6.01 36.42 -4.76
CA THR A 106 5.14 37.61 -4.82
C THR A 106 5.75 38.83 -4.11
N LYS A 107 6.64 38.64 -3.12
CA LYS A 107 7.38 39.71 -2.44
C LYS A 107 8.10 40.67 -3.40
N PRO A 108 9.00 40.22 -4.29
CA PRO A 108 9.72 41.10 -5.20
C PRO A 108 8.76 41.79 -6.17
N VAL A 109 7.77 41.08 -6.72
CA VAL A 109 6.75 41.66 -7.64
C VAL A 109 5.94 42.76 -6.95
N LYS A 110 5.44 42.51 -5.74
CA LYS A 110 4.71 43.51 -4.94
C LYS A 110 5.59 44.72 -4.61
N SER A 111 6.87 44.51 -4.29
CA SER A 111 7.81 45.60 -4.02
C SER A 111 8.11 46.43 -5.29
N ALA A 112 8.28 45.78 -6.43
CA ALA A 112 8.54 46.42 -7.71
C ALA A 112 7.36 47.29 -8.14
N TYR A 113 6.13 46.76 -8.03
CA TYR A 113 4.90 47.50 -8.28
C TYR A 113 4.79 48.73 -7.36
N ARG A 114 5.03 48.55 -6.05
CA ARG A 114 5.01 49.67 -5.07
C ARG A 114 6.00 50.77 -5.46
N ASN A 115 7.24 50.40 -5.81
CA ASN A 115 8.28 51.33 -6.23
C ASN A 115 7.92 52.06 -7.52
N TYR A 116 7.32 51.35 -8.49
CA TYR A 116 6.82 51.93 -9.73
C TYR A 116 5.78 53.02 -9.47
N TRP A 117 4.78 52.75 -8.62
CA TRP A 117 3.74 53.75 -8.27
C TRP A 117 4.30 54.97 -7.55
N GLN A 118 5.24 54.76 -6.63
CA GLN A 118 5.90 55.87 -5.93
C GLN A 118 6.66 56.77 -6.92
N ARG A 119 7.42 56.17 -7.85
CA ARG A 119 8.12 56.91 -8.92
C ARG A 119 7.16 57.65 -9.84
N TRP A 120 6.05 57.03 -10.23
CA TRP A 120 5.03 57.65 -11.07
C TRP A 120 4.37 58.84 -10.38
N ARG A 121 4.00 58.70 -9.09
CA ARG A 121 3.46 59.79 -8.26
C ARG A 121 4.44 60.96 -8.15
N LYS A 122 5.74 60.68 -7.95
CA LYS A 122 6.78 61.73 -7.88
C LYS A 122 6.91 62.48 -9.21
N LYS A 123 7.03 61.76 -10.34
CA LYS A 123 7.08 62.38 -11.68
C LYS A 123 5.86 63.25 -11.97
N LYS A 124 4.65 62.80 -11.59
CA LYS A 124 3.43 63.59 -11.73
C LYS A 124 3.50 64.89 -10.93
N ARG A 125 3.97 64.84 -9.68
CA ARG A 125 4.16 66.02 -8.83
C ARG A 125 5.21 66.98 -9.38
N ASP A 126 6.34 66.45 -9.83
CA ASP A 126 7.44 67.26 -10.41
C ASP A 126 6.97 67.95 -11.72
N ARG A 127 6.18 67.26 -12.54
CA ARG A 127 5.57 67.84 -13.76
C ARG A 127 4.60 68.97 -13.42
N GLN A 128 3.74 68.79 -12.43
CA GLN A 128 2.82 69.86 -11.96
C GLN A 128 3.60 71.06 -11.43
N GLN A 129 4.63 70.86 -10.62
CA GLN A 129 5.47 71.95 -10.12
C GLN A 129 6.22 72.69 -11.24
N LYS A 130 6.68 71.96 -12.27
CA LYS A 130 7.34 72.56 -13.43
C LYS A 130 6.34 73.39 -14.25
N GLU A 131 5.16 72.85 -14.54
CA GLU A 131 4.07 73.57 -15.23
C GLU A 131 3.64 74.83 -14.45
N GLU A 132 3.55 74.77 -13.11
CA GLU A 132 3.28 75.94 -12.27
C GLU A 132 4.40 76.98 -12.28
N ARG A 133 5.67 76.54 -12.25
CA ARG A 133 6.83 77.45 -12.33
C ARG A 133 6.87 78.13 -13.68
N ASP A 134 6.82 77.37 -14.77
CA ASP A 134 6.88 77.88 -16.14
C ASP A 134 5.70 78.84 -16.42
N GLY A 135 4.50 78.54 -15.92
CA GLY A 135 3.33 79.41 -16.00
C GLY A 135 3.43 80.72 -15.18
N ARG A 136 4.21 80.74 -14.08
CA ARG A 136 4.51 81.98 -13.35
C ARG A 136 5.55 82.82 -14.07
N THR A 137 6.56 82.20 -14.69
CA THR A 137 7.59 82.92 -15.46
C THR A 137 7.02 83.56 -16.72
N ALA A 138 6.04 82.93 -17.38
CA ALA A 138 5.40 83.47 -18.58
C ALA A 138 4.41 84.64 -18.33
N LYS A 139 4.05 84.91 -17.07
CA LYS A 139 3.14 86.00 -16.67
C LYS A 139 3.86 87.26 -16.15
N LYS A 140 5.19 87.28 -16.16
CA LYS A 140 6.04 88.35 -15.62
C LYS A 140 6.80 89.02 -16.76
#